data_AF-A0A1V2CG01-F1
#
_entry.id   AF-A0A1V2CG01-F1
#
_cell.length_a   1.000
_cell.length_b   1.000
_cell.length_c   1.000
_cell.angle_alpha   90.00
_cell.angle_beta   90.00
_cell.angle_gamma   90.00
#
_symmetry.space_group_name_H-M   'P 1'
#
loop_
_entity.id
_entity.type
_entity.pdbx_description
1 polymer ?
#
loop_
_entity_poly.entity_id
_entity_poly.type
_entity_poly.pdbx_seq_one_letter_code
_entity_poly.pdbx_strand_id
1 'polypeptide(L)'
;MKLKFYIFLFLLSSSIFAQQKQVETSIDTTKNKIGAEFKLTLKTVVSSKSKVVFPKLKNIGQLEVIQSYPIDTVKKNDTYELIKKYGLTQFDSGKYVIPSIQILIDKKPYQTDSIRVEVANVKVDTLQQKMYDIKDITVVDSGISDWWFYLLIVVVILTIGAFVYWYVKKCQKKKIEEEVYKTPIEKATSLLNNLEQKELVQKGEIKEYYSELTDIARNYIEEAIHIPAMESTTSELIQAIRLASTKKKMTLTPETVENLERVLRQADLVKFAKSKPLEFEITEDRNKIQRVILTLDNAIPTEVPAEEEDQLLNEAQRQKQIKLQLLKKRNKRIAIAVGTVLFLFIATTAFFIATKGFKYVKDNLIGHPSKELLEGEWVKSEYGNPGIVIETPKVLKRMDALKVLPKETMALIKEMQLFTYGSMVGNFYVTVSTSKFKTPTDIDLAKALEGSLKVIEAQGGQNIIVKQEDFQTSAGIQGVKGYGTMTVFNPVDKTSTKAYYELLLFKQDQGLQQIMILHEEGDTYANDITTRILNSVELRKASN
;
A
#
# COMPACT_ATOMS: atom_id res chain seq x y z
N MET A 1 103.31 19.16 -49.23
CA MET A 1 102.19 20.11 -49.49
C MET A 1 100.80 19.55 -49.17
N LYS A 2 100.50 18.28 -49.41
CA LYS A 2 99.13 17.72 -49.24
C LYS A 2 98.60 17.72 -47.79
N LEU A 3 99.44 17.48 -46.78
CA LEU A 3 99.02 17.46 -45.36
C LEU A 3 98.57 18.84 -44.83
N LYS A 4 99.24 19.92 -45.26
CA LYS A 4 98.86 21.30 -44.90
C LYS A 4 97.51 21.70 -45.52
N PHE A 5 97.17 21.15 -46.69
CA PHE A 5 95.89 21.40 -47.35
C PHE A 5 94.72 20.71 -46.62
N TYR A 6 94.88 19.47 -46.15
CA TYR A 6 93.85 18.79 -45.36
C TYR A 6 93.64 19.41 -43.98
N ILE A 7 94.70 19.90 -43.32
CA ILE A 7 94.58 20.63 -42.05
C ILE A 7 93.84 21.96 -42.25
N PHE A 8 94.11 22.67 -43.37
CA PHE A 8 93.39 23.89 -43.72
C PHE A 8 91.90 23.61 -44.03
N LEU A 9 91.58 22.50 -44.70
CA LEU A 9 90.19 22.11 -45.00
C LEU A 9 89.41 21.69 -43.75
N PHE A 10 90.06 21.06 -42.76
CA PHE A 10 89.46 20.69 -41.48
C PHE A 10 89.23 21.89 -40.54
N LEU A 11 90.10 22.89 -40.61
CA LEU A 11 89.94 24.18 -39.91
C LEU A 11 88.87 25.08 -40.54
N LEU A 12 88.57 24.94 -41.84
CA LEU A 12 87.46 25.66 -42.48
C LEU A 12 86.08 25.07 -42.15
N SER A 13 85.99 23.76 -41.87
CA SER A 13 84.73 23.10 -41.52
C SER A 13 84.26 23.34 -40.07
N SER A 14 85.13 23.86 -39.20
CA SER A 14 84.80 24.10 -37.78
C SER A 14 84.15 25.47 -37.51
N SER A 15 84.05 26.34 -38.53
CA SER A 15 83.48 27.70 -38.39
C SER A 15 81.96 27.78 -38.64
N ILE A 16 81.27 26.66 -38.81
CA ILE A 16 79.83 26.63 -39.15
C ILE A 16 78.94 26.39 -37.92
N PHE A 17 79.51 26.14 -36.74
CA PHE A 17 78.72 25.92 -35.52
C PHE A 17 78.58 27.19 -34.67
N ALA A 18 77.32 27.52 -34.37
CA ALA A 18 76.80 28.55 -33.45
C ALA A 18 76.40 29.91 -34.06
N GLN A 19 75.44 29.92 -34.99
CA GLN A 19 74.45 31.02 -34.98
C GLN A 19 73.56 30.83 -33.75
N GLN A 20 73.90 31.50 -32.65
CA GLN A 20 73.01 31.58 -31.49
C GLN A 20 71.75 32.34 -31.94
N LYS A 21 70.62 31.62 -32.08
CA LYS A 21 69.34 32.26 -32.44
C LYS A 21 68.99 33.29 -31.38
N GLN A 22 68.66 34.50 -31.83
CA GLN A 22 68.26 35.61 -30.95
C GLN A 22 66.98 35.29 -30.17
N VAL A 23 66.13 34.42 -30.71
CA VAL A 23 64.91 33.94 -30.07
C VAL A 23 64.93 32.41 -30.08
N GLU A 24 64.84 31.81 -28.91
CA GLU A 24 64.73 30.38 -28.69
C GLU A 24 63.26 30.02 -28.44
N THR A 25 62.79 28.96 -29.11
CA THR A 25 61.41 28.49 -29.03
C THR A 25 61.40 27.06 -28.51
N SER A 26 60.64 26.79 -27.47
CA SER A 26 60.51 25.44 -26.90
C SER A 26 59.08 25.15 -26.49
N ILE A 27 58.74 23.87 -26.41
CA ILE A 27 57.44 23.38 -25.96
C ILE A 27 57.67 22.29 -24.92
N ASP A 28 56.75 22.17 -23.96
CA ASP A 28 56.82 21.18 -22.89
C ASP A 28 56.58 19.74 -23.40
N THR A 29 55.60 19.55 -24.27
CA THR A 29 55.32 18.26 -24.92
C THR A 29 54.92 18.46 -26.37
N THR A 30 55.32 17.53 -27.24
CA THR A 30 54.88 17.50 -28.65
C THR A 30 53.64 16.65 -28.86
N LYS A 31 53.16 15.95 -27.82
CA LYS A 31 51.96 15.11 -27.86
C LYS A 31 51.13 15.25 -26.59
N ASN A 32 49.87 15.64 -26.71
CA ASN A 32 48.96 15.80 -25.57
C ASN A 32 47.54 15.34 -25.91
N LYS A 33 46.67 15.18 -24.91
CA LYS A 33 45.27 14.77 -25.11
C LYS A 33 44.41 15.94 -25.59
N ILE A 34 43.27 15.63 -26.22
CA ILE A 34 42.24 16.64 -26.53
C ILE A 34 41.94 17.50 -25.30
N GLY A 35 41.90 18.82 -25.48
CA GLY A 35 41.62 19.82 -24.45
C GLY A 35 42.76 20.08 -23.46
N ALA A 36 43.88 19.35 -23.54
CA ALA A 36 45.02 19.54 -22.65
C ALA A 36 45.95 20.67 -23.14
N GLU A 37 46.56 21.39 -22.19
CA GLU A 37 47.41 22.54 -22.46
C GLU A 37 48.80 22.12 -22.99
N PHE A 38 49.26 22.77 -24.06
CA PHE A 38 50.64 22.82 -24.50
C PHE A 38 51.26 24.15 -24.06
N LYS A 39 52.45 24.11 -23.44
CA LYS A 39 53.14 25.31 -22.95
C LYS A 39 54.25 25.72 -23.91
N LEU A 40 53.93 26.65 -24.81
CA LEU A 40 54.90 27.27 -25.70
C LEU A 40 55.73 28.30 -24.93
N THR A 41 57.05 28.13 -24.92
CA THR A 41 58.01 29.02 -24.24
C THR A 41 58.88 29.71 -25.28
N LEU A 42 58.85 31.04 -25.28
CA LEU A 42 59.69 31.91 -26.09
C LEU A 42 60.73 32.56 -25.18
N LYS A 43 62.00 32.41 -25.51
CA LYS A 43 63.12 32.91 -24.72
C LYS A 43 64.03 33.78 -25.58
N THR A 44 64.44 34.93 -25.07
CA THR A 44 65.40 35.81 -25.75
C THR A 44 66.36 36.44 -24.76
N VAL A 45 67.62 36.60 -25.18
CA VAL A 45 68.68 37.21 -24.36
C VAL A 45 68.99 38.57 -24.97
N VAL A 46 68.79 39.64 -24.20
CA VAL A 46 68.90 41.02 -24.66
C VAL A 46 69.73 41.87 -23.72
N SER A 47 70.26 42.99 -24.21
CA SER A 47 71.01 43.94 -23.39
C SER A 47 70.09 44.66 -22.39
N SER A 48 70.66 45.21 -21.32
CA SER A 48 69.92 45.96 -20.30
C SER A 48 69.15 47.19 -20.80
N LYS A 49 69.46 47.68 -22.00
CA LYS A 49 68.80 48.84 -22.63
C LYS A 49 67.80 48.46 -23.74
N SER A 50 67.70 47.18 -24.08
CA SER A 50 66.87 46.71 -25.18
C SER A 50 65.40 46.58 -24.79
N LYS A 51 64.49 46.98 -25.68
CA LYS A 51 63.03 46.87 -25.49
C LYS A 51 62.49 45.70 -26.29
N VAL A 52 61.92 44.70 -25.60
CA VAL A 52 61.30 43.51 -26.21
C VAL A 52 59.79 43.57 -26.11
N VAL A 53 59.10 43.30 -27.22
CA VAL A 53 57.63 43.23 -27.29
C VAL A 53 57.22 41.84 -27.78
N PHE A 54 56.61 41.07 -26.89
CA PHE A 54 55.96 39.80 -27.22
C PHE A 54 54.53 40.04 -27.71
N PRO A 55 54.06 39.32 -28.75
CA PRO A 55 52.74 39.54 -29.32
C PRO A 55 51.62 39.05 -28.41
N LYS A 56 50.47 39.74 -28.42
CA LYS A 56 49.25 39.33 -27.72
C LYS A 56 48.30 38.70 -28.74
N LEU A 57 48.36 37.38 -28.87
CA LEU A 57 47.57 36.61 -29.84
C LEU A 57 46.45 35.87 -29.11
N LYS A 58 45.25 35.83 -29.70
CA LYS A 58 44.14 34.97 -29.25
C LYS A 58 44.28 33.54 -29.75
N ASN A 59 44.83 33.36 -30.96
CA ASN A 59 45.10 32.07 -31.58
C ASN A 59 46.51 32.06 -32.17
N ILE A 60 47.19 30.93 -32.10
CA ILE A 60 48.49 30.69 -32.74
C ILE A 60 48.31 29.53 -33.72
N GLY A 61 48.20 29.86 -35.01
CA GLY A 61 47.79 28.91 -36.03
C GLY A 61 46.37 28.42 -35.77
N GLN A 62 46.20 27.10 -35.66
CA GLN A 62 44.90 26.46 -35.36
C GLN A 62 44.68 26.22 -33.85
N LEU A 63 45.66 26.54 -32.99
CA LEU A 63 45.53 26.35 -31.54
C LEU A 63 45.04 27.64 -30.86
N GLU A 64 44.18 27.48 -29.87
CA GLU A 64 43.62 28.58 -29.06
C GLU A 64 44.56 28.92 -27.90
N VAL A 65 44.81 30.21 -27.68
CA VAL A 65 45.62 30.71 -26.55
C VAL A 65 44.72 30.86 -25.33
N ILE A 66 44.71 29.86 -24.46
CA ILE A 66 43.93 29.87 -23.22
C ILE A 66 44.56 30.75 -22.14
N GLN A 67 45.89 30.89 -22.15
CA GLN A 67 46.61 31.63 -21.11
C GLN A 67 47.85 32.34 -21.68
N SER A 68 48.01 33.63 -21.36
CA SER A 68 49.25 34.38 -21.62
C SER A 68 49.95 34.68 -20.30
N TYR A 69 50.97 33.89 -19.96
CA TYR A 69 51.68 34.01 -18.68
C TYR A 69 52.51 35.30 -18.63
N PRO A 70 52.77 35.88 -17.43
CA PRO A 70 53.64 37.04 -17.29
C PRO A 70 55.05 36.76 -17.82
N ILE A 71 55.76 37.82 -18.25
CA ILE A 71 57.14 37.70 -18.71
C ILE A 71 58.03 37.48 -17.49
N ASP A 72 58.79 36.41 -17.49
CA ASP A 72 59.81 36.12 -16.49
C ASP A 72 61.16 36.69 -16.95
N THR A 73 61.96 37.20 -16.02
CA THR A 73 63.21 37.91 -16.29
C THR A 73 64.33 37.37 -15.42
N VAL A 74 65.33 36.76 -16.05
CA VAL A 74 66.54 36.27 -15.37
C VAL A 74 67.72 37.16 -15.76
N LYS A 75 68.34 37.82 -14.78
CA LYS A 75 69.53 38.65 -15.04
C LYS A 75 70.77 37.74 -15.13
N LYS A 76 71.53 37.88 -16.22
CA LYS A 76 72.79 37.15 -16.46
C LYS A 76 73.89 38.15 -16.81
N ASN A 77 74.66 38.58 -15.81
CA ASN A 77 75.68 39.63 -15.93
C ASN A 77 75.09 40.92 -16.55
N ASP A 78 75.54 41.30 -17.75
CA ASP A 78 75.12 42.49 -18.50
C ASP A 78 73.91 42.28 -19.42
N THR A 79 73.35 41.07 -19.47
CA THR A 79 72.16 40.73 -20.26
C THR A 79 70.98 40.30 -19.38
N TYR A 80 69.77 40.48 -19.93
CA TYR A 80 68.55 39.92 -19.39
C TYR A 80 68.06 38.81 -20.30
N GLU A 81 67.69 37.69 -19.70
CA GLU A 81 66.97 36.61 -20.33
C GLU A 81 65.48 36.79 -20.05
N LEU A 82 64.70 37.06 -21.08
CA LEU A 82 63.26 37.24 -21.01
C LEU A 82 62.57 35.97 -21.50
N ILE A 83 61.67 35.44 -20.68
CA ILE A 83 60.94 34.20 -20.94
C ILE A 83 59.44 34.51 -20.95
N LYS A 84 58.79 34.23 -22.08
CA LYS A 84 57.35 34.38 -22.26
C LYS A 84 56.73 33.02 -22.51
N LYS A 85 55.69 32.67 -21.75
CA LYS A 85 54.94 31.41 -21.94
C LYS A 85 53.52 31.68 -22.44
N TYR A 86 53.05 30.80 -23.33
CA TYR A 86 51.67 30.75 -23.81
C TYR A 86 51.11 29.34 -23.57
N GLY A 87 49.93 29.27 -22.98
CA GLY A 87 49.14 28.04 -22.89
C GLY A 87 48.27 27.91 -24.13
N LEU A 88 48.48 26.84 -24.89
CA LEU A 88 47.77 26.54 -26.14
C LEU A 88 46.90 25.29 -25.96
N THR A 89 45.69 25.26 -26.50
CA THR A 89 44.85 24.05 -26.50
C THR A 89 44.18 23.81 -27.85
N GLN A 90 43.65 22.60 -28.02
CA GLN A 90 42.86 22.19 -29.17
C GLN A 90 41.83 21.13 -28.76
N PHE A 91 40.60 21.28 -29.24
CA PHE A 91 39.46 20.42 -28.89
C PHE A 91 39.22 19.28 -29.91
N ASP A 92 39.92 19.31 -31.03
CA ASP A 92 39.89 18.24 -32.03
C ASP A 92 41.18 17.41 -32.00
N SER A 93 41.06 16.09 -32.18
CA SER A 93 42.23 15.23 -32.35
C SER A 93 42.83 15.42 -33.73
N GLY A 94 44.16 15.54 -33.81
CA GLY A 94 44.84 15.76 -35.08
C GLY A 94 46.31 16.13 -34.92
N LYS A 95 46.98 16.37 -36.04
CA LYS A 95 48.36 16.89 -36.08
C LYS A 95 48.29 18.35 -36.48
N TYR A 96 48.86 19.21 -35.65
CA TYR A 96 48.82 20.66 -35.80
C TYR A 96 50.24 21.23 -35.88
N VAL A 97 50.33 22.41 -36.50
CA VAL A 97 51.58 23.18 -36.60
C VAL A 97 51.37 24.49 -35.86
N ILE A 98 52.23 24.76 -34.88
CA ILE A 98 52.41 26.07 -34.26
C ILE A 98 53.26 26.89 -35.24
N PRO A 99 52.69 27.89 -35.95
CA PRO A 99 53.43 28.67 -36.94
C PRO A 99 54.48 29.56 -36.28
N SER A 100 55.43 30.04 -37.09
CA SER A 100 56.40 31.06 -36.69
C SER A 100 55.67 32.35 -36.25
N ILE A 101 56.06 32.88 -35.11
CA ILE A 101 55.52 34.07 -34.48
C ILE A 101 56.61 35.16 -34.50
N GLN A 102 56.21 36.39 -34.79
CA GLN A 102 57.11 37.54 -34.80
C GLN A 102 57.23 38.19 -33.41
N ILE A 103 58.46 38.40 -32.96
CA ILE A 103 58.82 39.15 -31.74
C ILE A 103 59.60 40.39 -32.16
N LEU A 104 59.34 41.54 -31.53
CA LEU A 104 60.09 42.77 -31.79
C LEU A 104 61.12 43.02 -30.70
N ILE A 105 62.40 43.14 -31.09
CA ILE A 105 63.51 43.53 -30.20
C ILE A 105 64.09 44.82 -30.77
N ASP A 106 64.03 45.92 -30.02
CA ASP A 106 64.47 47.25 -30.47
C ASP A 106 63.89 47.65 -31.84
N LYS A 107 62.58 47.37 -32.01
CA LYS A 107 61.80 47.58 -33.25
C LYS A 107 62.23 46.71 -34.44
N LYS A 108 63.18 45.79 -34.29
CA LYS A 108 63.56 44.82 -35.32
C LYS A 108 62.77 43.52 -35.14
N PRO A 109 62.19 42.96 -36.22
CA PRO A 109 61.43 41.72 -36.16
C PRO A 109 62.34 40.49 -36.14
N TYR A 110 62.07 39.58 -35.21
CA TYR A 110 62.68 38.25 -35.09
C TYR A 110 61.58 37.19 -35.12
N GLN A 111 61.84 36.07 -35.79
CA GLN A 111 60.87 35.00 -35.97
C GLN A 111 61.18 33.84 -35.02
N THR A 112 60.14 33.22 -34.47
CA THR A 112 60.24 31.98 -33.69
C THR A 112 60.33 30.76 -34.60
N ASP A 113 60.69 29.62 -34.03
CA ASP A 113 60.64 28.36 -34.76
C ASP A 113 59.20 27.85 -34.88
N SER A 114 58.92 27.14 -35.98
CA SER A 114 57.65 26.42 -36.19
C SER A 114 57.74 25.03 -35.55
N ILE A 115 56.71 24.64 -34.79
CA ILE A 115 56.70 23.39 -34.01
C ILE A 115 55.49 22.55 -34.39
N ARG A 116 55.69 21.24 -34.61
CA ARG A 116 54.62 20.27 -34.86
C ARG A 116 54.17 19.63 -33.54
N VAL A 117 52.86 19.59 -33.31
CA VAL A 117 52.24 19.00 -32.13
C VAL A 117 51.12 18.03 -32.51
N GLU A 118 50.90 17.00 -31.72
CA GLU A 118 49.85 15.99 -31.93
C GLU A 118 48.86 15.97 -30.76
N VAL A 119 47.57 16.07 -31.10
CA VAL A 119 46.46 16.00 -30.14
C VAL A 119 45.85 14.60 -30.24
N ALA A 120 46.10 13.79 -29.22
CA ALA A 120 45.63 12.42 -29.13
C ALA A 120 44.20 12.36 -28.58
N ASN A 121 43.38 11.50 -29.17
CA ASN A 121 42.05 11.19 -28.65
C ASN A 121 42.15 10.41 -27.32
N VAL A 122 41.13 10.53 -26.47
CA VAL A 122 41.01 9.74 -25.25
C VAL A 122 40.46 8.36 -25.63
N LYS A 123 41.23 7.30 -25.38
CA LYS A 123 40.73 5.93 -25.57
C LYS A 123 39.60 5.66 -24.57
N VAL A 124 38.36 5.56 -25.06
CA VAL A 124 37.25 4.98 -24.30
C VAL A 124 37.31 3.46 -24.48
N ASP A 125 37.58 2.73 -23.40
CA ASP A 125 37.61 1.26 -23.43
C ASP A 125 36.18 0.73 -23.34
N THR A 126 35.53 0.60 -24.49
CA THR A 126 34.13 0.12 -24.60
C THR A 126 34.03 -1.41 -24.54
N LEU A 127 35.14 -2.14 -24.47
CA LEU A 127 35.16 -3.61 -24.52
C LEU A 127 35.11 -4.28 -23.14
N GLN A 128 35.32 -3.54 -22.04
CA GLN A 128 35.21 -4.08 -20.67
C GLN A 128 33.83 -3.88 -20.02
N GLN A 129 32.92 -3.16 -20.68
CA GLN A 129 31.55 -3.02 -20.18
C GLN A 129 30.68 -4.15 -20.74
N LYS A 130 30.35 -5.14 -19.89
CA LYS A 130 29.30 -6.12 -20.18
C LYS A 130 28.02 -5.35 -20.53
N MET A 131 27.47 -5.56 -21.72
CA MET A 131 26.11 -5.11 -22.03
C MET A 131 25.17 -5.81 -21.06
N TYR A 132 24.54 -5.05 -20.17
CA TYR A 132 23.48 -5.56 -19.31
C TYR A 132 22.22 -5.71 -20.16
N ASP A 133 21.49 -6.80 -19.91
CA ASP A 133 20.19 -7.00 -20.53
C ASP A 133 19.23 -5.87 -20.13
N ILE A 134 18.21 -5.62 -20.95
CA ILE A 134 17.17 -4.64 -20.62
C ILE A 134 16.50 -5.13 -19.34
N LYS A 135 16.59 -4.32 -18.27
CA LYS A 135 15.91 -4.63 -17.00
C LYS A 135 14.45 -4.93 -17.29
N ASP A 136 13.99 -6.10 -16.86
CA ASP A 136 12.57 -6.42 -16.87
C ASP A 136 11.79 -5.36 -16.10
N ILE A 137 10.56 -5.09 -16.55
CA ILE A 137 9.63 -4.23 -15.83
C ILE A 137 9.39 -4.90 -14.48
N THR A 138 10.01 -4.35 -13.43
CA THR A 138 9.71 -4.75 -12.06
C THR A 138 8.23 -4.52 -11.84
N VAL A 139 7.47 -5.61 -11.74
CA VAL A 139 6.12 -5.57 -11.21
C VAL A 139 6.30 -5.10 -9.78
N VAL A 140 6.07 -3.81 -9.56
CA VAL A 140 6.11 -3.27 -8.21
C VAL A 140 5.00 -4.00 -7.47
N ASP A 141 5.40 -4.61 -6.36
CA ASP A 141 4.49 -5.32 -5.47
C ASP A 141 3.44 -4.29 -5.06
N SER A 142 2.25 -4.41 -5.62
CA SER A 142 1.12 -3.55 -5.27
C SER A 142 0.91 -3.75 -3.79
N GLY A 143 1.43 -2.83 -2.97
CA GLY A 143 1.26 -2.87 -1.53
C GLY A 143 -0.20 -3.14 -1.26
N ILE A 144 -0.49 -4.28 -0.65
CA ILE A 144 -1.85 -4.73 -0.37
C ILE A 144 -2.51 -3.56 0.34
N SER A 145 -3.42 -2.89 -0.36
CA SER A 145 -4.15 -1.73 0.12
C SER A 145 -4.62 -1.99 1.55
N ASP A 146 -4.65 -0.96 2.41
CA ASP A 146 -5.10 -1.06 3.80
C ASP A 146 -6.56 -1.57 3.96
N TRP A 147 -7.22 -1.94 2.87
CA TRP A 147 -8.50 -2.67 2.79
C TRP A 147 -8.58 -3.85 3.78
N TRP A 148 -7.48 -4.57 4.03
CA TRP A 148 -7.43 -5.69 4.97
C TRP A 148 -7.67 -5.25 6.42
N PHE A 149 -7.30 -4.02 6.79
CA PHE A 149 -7.56 -3.45 8.11
C PHE A 149 -9.06 -3.20 8.32
N TYR A 150 -9.76 -2.71 7.28
CA TYR A 150 -11.22 -2.56 7.30
C TYR A 150 -11.93 -3.92 7.39
N LEU A 151 -11.42 -4.94 6.68
CA LEU A 151 -11.92 -6.32 6.79
C LEU A 151 -11.76 -6.85 8.21
N LEU A 152 -10.62 -6.58 8.87
CA LEU A 152 -10.37 -6.98 10.25
C LEU A 152 -11.37 -6.32 11.22
N ILE A 153 -11.69 -5.04 11.05
CA ILE A 153 -12.71 -4.34 11.86
C ILE A 153 -14.09 -5.01 11.72
N VAL A 154 -14.48 -5.36 10.49
CA VAL A 154 -15.76 -6.05 10.22
C VAL A 154 -15.80 -7.41 10.92
N VAL A 155 -14.71 -8.19 10.85
CA VAL A 155 -14.59 -9.48 11.54
C VAL A 155 -14.69 -9.31 13.06
N VAL A 156 -14.06 -8.30 13.64
CA VAL A 156 -14.16 -8.00 15.08
C VAL A 156 -15.59 -7.68 15.48
N ILE A 157 -16.32 -6.86 14.73
CA ILE A 157 -17.72 -6.53 15.03
C ILE A 157 -18.60 -7.79 14.96
N LEU A 158 -18.42 -8.64 13.95
CA LEU A 158 -19.18 -9.89 13.80
C LEU A 158 -18.86 -10.90 14.92
N THR A 159 -17.60 -11.03 15.31
CA THR A 159 -17.20 -11.92 16.42
C THR A 159 -17.81 -11.46 17.75
N ILE A 160 -17.89 -10.15 18.01
CA ILE A 160 -18.59 -9.61 19.18
C ILE A 160 -20.08 -9.96 19.12
N GLY A 161 -20.74 -9.79 17.96
CA GLY A 161 -22.14 -10.17 17.78
C GLY A 161 -22.39 -11.66 18.04
N ALA A 162 -21.52 -12.54 17.52
CA ALA A 162 -21.58 -13.98 17.75
C ALA A 162 -21.34 -14.35 19.23
N PHE A 163 -20.38 -13.68 19.88
CA PHE A 163 -20.10 -13.84 21.31
C PHE A 163 -21.30 -13.43 22.17
N VAL A 164 -21.92 -12.28 21.89
CA VAL A 164 -23.13 -11.82 22.59
C VAL A 164 -24.27 -12.82 22.40
N TYR A 165 -24.50 -13.32 21.18
CA TYR A 165 -25.50 -14.36 20.92
C TYR A 165 -25.23 -15.62 21.77
N TRP A 166 -24.00 -16.11 21.77
CA TRP A 166 -23.60 -17.29 22.53
C TRP A 166 -23.72 -17.09 24.04
N TYR A 167 -23.29 -15.94 24.55
CA TYR A 167 -23.37 -15.58 25.96
C TYR A 167 -24.83 -15.51 26.45
N VAL A 168 -25.70 -14.82 25.70
CA VAL A 168 -27.13 -14.75 26.03
C VAL A 168 -27.79 -16.13 25.92
N LYS A 169 -27.39 -16.98 24.96
CA LYS A 169 -27.83 -18.38 24.87
C LYS A 169 -27.41 -19.19 26.11
N LYS A 170 -26.18 -19.02 26.60
CA LYS A 170 -25.67 -19.71 27.81
C LYS A 170 -26.44 -19.30 29.06
N CYS A 171 -26.69 -18.00 29.24
CA CYS A 171 -27.43 -17.49 30.41
C CYS A 171 -28.91 -17.90 30.44
N GLN A 172 -29.54 -18.15 29.29
CA GLN A 172 -30.94 -18.57 29.22
C GLN A 172 -31.17 -20.08 29.44
N LYS A 173 -30.15 -20.94 29.24
CA LYS A 173 -30.27 -22.40 29.42
C LYS A 173 -30.44 -22.81 30.88
N LYS A 174 -29.82 -22.10 31.83
CA LYS A 174 -29.85 -22.43 33.27
C LYS A 174 -31.23 -22.32 33.95
N LYS A 175 -32.29 -21.94 33.23
CA LYS A 175 -33.56 -21.52 33.84
C LYS A 175 -34.77 -22.39 33.46
N ILE A 176 -34.58 -23.51 32.76
CA ILE A 176 -35.68 -24.29 32.19
C ILE A 176 -35.30 -25.79 32.14
N GLU A 177 -35.13 -26.40 33.29
CA GLU A 177 -35.11 -27.87 33.42
C GLU A 177 -35.95 -28.22 34.65
N GLU A 178 -37.26 -27.92 34.59
CA GLU A 178 -38.25 -28.75 35.28
C GLU A 178 -38.72 -29.75 34.22
N GLU A 179 -38.22 -30.99 34.31
CA GLU A 179 -38.68 -32.09 33.47
C GLU A 179 -40.15 -32.37 33.82
N VAL A 180 -41.07 -32.03 32.92
CA VAL A 180 -42.49 -32.35 33.06
C VAL A 180 -42.66 -33.84 32.70
N TYR A 181 -42.72 -34.72 33.69
CA TYR A 181 -43.05 -36.14 33.50
C TYR A 181 -44.57 -36.30 33.23
N LYS A 182 -44.95 -37.19 32.30
CA LYS A 182 -46.37 -37.36 31.90
C LYS A 182 -47.16 -38.30 32.82
N THR A 183 -46.52 -39.34 33.36
CA THR A 183 -47.18 -40.34 34.22
C THR A 183 -46.32 -40.73 35.44
N PRO A 184 -46.93 -41.20 36.55
CA PRO A 184 -46.19 -41.67 37.72
C PRO A 184 -45.21 -42.81 37.40
N ILE A 185 -45.57 -43.73 36.50
CA ILE A 185 -44.70 -44.83 36.05
C ILE A 185 -43.50 -44.34 35.24
N GLU A 186 -43.68 -43.35 34.35
CA GLU A 186 -42.58 -42.74 33.60
C GLU A 186 -41.60 -42.04 34.55
N LYS A 187 -42.13 -41.29 35.53
CA LYS A 187 -41.34 -40.63 36.56
C LYS A 187 -40.53 -41.64 37.37
N ALA A 188 -41.17 -42.69 37.88
CA ALA A 188 -40.50 -43.71 38.68
C ALA A 188 -39.42 -44.48 37.88
N THR A 189 -39.71 -44.84 36.63
CA THR A 189 -38.74 -45.53 35.76
C THR A 189 -37.55 -44.65 35.40
N SER A 190 -37.79 -43.36 35.11
CA SER A 190 -36.71 -42.39 34.87
C SER A 190 -35.83 -42.20 36.11
N LEU A 191 -36.44 -42.05 37.28
CA LEU A 191 -35.70 -41.91 38.54
C LEU A 191 -34.90 -43.18 38.89
N LEU A 192 -35.43 -44.38 38.64
CA LEU A 192 -34.69 -45.63 38.81
C LEU A 192 -33.48 -45.75 37.86
N ASN A 193 -33.59 -45.23 36.63
CA ASN A 193 -32.46 -45.23 35.69
C ASN A 193 -31.42 -44.16 36.08
N ASN A 194 -31.87 -42.99 36.55
CA ASN A 194 -30.97 -41.96 37.06
C ASN A 194 -30.23 -42.42 38.33
N LEU A 195 -30.88 -43.19 39.20
CA LEU A 195 -30.26 -43.77 40.39
C LEU A 195 -29.04 -44.66 40.03
N GLU A 196 -29.16 -45.47 38.97
CA GLU A 196 -28.04 -46.29 38.48
C GLU A 196 -26.90 -45.44 37.92
N GLN A 197 -27.21 -44.37 37.17
CA GLN A 197 -26.21 -43.45 36.60
C GLN A 197 -25.41 -42.68 37.66
N LYS A 198 -25.94 -42.54 38.89
CA LYS A 198 -25.23 -41.88 40.00
C LYS A 198 -24.06 -42.72 40.54
N GLU A 199 -24.01 -44.02 40.22
CA GLU A 199 -22.95 -44.96 40.64
C GLU A 199 -22.70 -44.95 42.17
N LEU A 200 -23.75 -44.74 42.98
CA LEU A 200 -23.65 -44.59 44.44
C LEU A 200 -23.08 -45.83 45.13
N VAL A 201 -23.41 -47.02 44.60
CA VAL A 201 -22.90 -48.31 45.09
C VAL A 201 -21.38 -48.40 44.94
N GLN A 202 -20.85 -47.99 43.79
CA GLN A 202 -19.39 -47.99 43.50
C GLN A 202 -18.64 -46.97 44.36
N LYS A 203 -19.29 -45.87 44.73
CA LYS A 203 -18.76 -44.84 45.65
C LYS A 203 -18.83 -45.24 47.12
N GLY A 204 -19.40 -46.41 47.44
CA GLY A 204 -19.57 -46.89 48.82
C GLY A 204 -20.72 -46.21 49.57
N GLU A 205 -21.55 -45.42 48.90
CA GLU A 205 -22.69 -44.68 49.46
C GLU A 205 -23.97 -45.54 49.48
N ILE A 206 -23.86 -46.77 49.99
CA ILE A 206 -24.94 -47.77 49.99
C ILE A 206 -26.20 -47.26 50.72
N LYS A 207 -26.02 -46.48 51.79
CA LYS A 207 -27.13 -45.88 52.54
C LYS A 207 -27.94 -44.91 51.69
N GLU A 208 -27.28 -44.07 50.90
CA GLU A 208 -27.94 -43.08 50.04
C GLU A 208 -28.69 -43.79 48.91
N TYR A 209 -28.07 -44.82 48.33
CA TYR A 209 -28.71 -45.66 47.31
C TYR A 209 -30.03 -46.27 47.80
N TYR A 210 -30.03 -46.89 48.99
CA TYR A 210 -31.26 -47.45 49.56
C TYR A 210 -32.26 -46.38 50.03
N SER A 211 -31.82 -45.15 50.36
CA SER A 211 -32.74 -44.03 50.60
C SER A 211 -33.48 -43.66 49.34
N GLU A 212 -32.75 -43.34 48.27
CA GLU A 212 -33.36 -42.98 46.99
C GLU A 212 -34.20 -44.11 46.41
N LEU A 213 -33.73 -45.37 46.46
CA LEU A 213 -34.46 -46.52 45.93
C LEU A 213 -35.84 -46.69 46.58
N THR A 214 -35.92 -46.57 47.91
CA THR A 214 -37.21 -46.66 48.60
C THR A 214 -38.07 -45.43 48.39
N ASP A 215 -37.46 -44.26 48.25
CA ASP A 215 -38.21 -43.02 48.03
C ASP A 215 -38.86 -43.03 46.65
N ILE A 216 -38.19 -43.57 45.63
CA ILE A 216 -38.79 -43.76 44.30
C ILE A 216 -40.00 -44.70 44.38
N ALA A 217 -39.87 -45.83 45.08
CA ALA A 217 -40.95 -46.78 45.25
C ALA A 217 -42.14 -46.18 46.03
N ARG A 218 -41.88 -45.49 47.14
CA ARG A 218 -42.90 -44.84 47.97
C ARG A 218 -43.59 -43.70 47.21
N ASN A 219 -42.86 -42.86 46.49
CA ASN A 219 -43.43 -41.77 45.69
C ASN A 219 -44.37 -42.32 44.62
N TYR A 220 -43.94 -43.38 43.93
CA TYR A 220 -44.78 -44.04 42.94
C TYR A 220 -46.06 -44.59 43.57
N ILE A 221 -45.96 -45.29 44.70
CA ILE A 221 -47.11 -45.86 45.41
C ILE A 221 -48.07 -44.76 45.87
N GLU A 222 -47.55 -43.65 46.36
CA GLU A 222 -48.34 -42.50 46.82
C GLU A 222 -49.06 -41.80 45.67
N GLU A 223 -48.36 -41.53 44.55
CA GLU A 223 -48.94 -40.89 43.37
C GLU A 223 -49.93 -41.81 42.63
N ALA A 224 -49.63 -43.10 42.48
CA ALA A 224 -50.46 -44.03 41.71
C ALA A 224 -51.62 -44.60 42.54
N ILE A 225 -51.34 -45.06 43.78
CA ILE A 225 -52.31 -45.77 44.62
C ILE A 225 -53.03 -44.82 45.59
N HIS A 226 -52.56 -43.58 45.74
CA HIS A 226 -53.15 -42.55 46.61
C HIS A 226 -53.22 -42.99 48.08
N ILE A 227 -52.12 -43.57 48.56
CA ILE A 227 -51.92 -43.89 49.98
C ILE A 227 -50.69 -43.12 50.50
N PRO A 228 -50.67 -42.65 51.75
CA PRO A 228 -49.58 -41.83 52.28
C PRO A 228 -48.32 -42.67 52.54
N ALA A 229 -47.60 -43.03 51.47
CA ALA A 229 -46.49 -43.97 51.53
C ALA A 229 -45.22 -43.37 52.11
N MET A 230 -45.01 -42.06 51.98
CA MET A 230 -43.87 -41.37 52.58
C MET A 230 -43.95 -41.28 54.10
N GLU A 231 -45.15 -41.09 54.62
CA GLU A 231 -45.39 -40.90 56.06
C GLU A 231 -45.62 -42.22 56.81
N SER A 232 -45.80 -43.33 56.09
CA SER A 232 -46.06 -44.64 56.69
C SER A 232 -44.77 -45.40 57.02
N THR A 233 -44.75 -46.12 58.14
CA THR A 233 -43.71 -47.13 58.40
C THR A 233 -43.79 -48.29 57.40
N THR A 234 -42.73 -49.09 57.28
CA THR A 234 -42.70 -50.25 56.35
C THR A 234 -43.87 -51.21 56.60
N SER A 235 -44.23 -51.50 57.86
CA SER A 235 -45.36 -52.37 58.18
C SER A 235 -46.71 -51.75 57.85
N GLU A 236 -46.90 -50.46 58.13
CA GLU A 236 -48.13 -49.72 57.81
C GLU A 236 -48.35 -49.62 56.30
N LEU A 237 -47.29 -49.36 55.53
CA LEU A 237 -47.36 -49.29 54.07
C LEU A 237 -47.82 -50.62 53.46
N ILE A 238 -47.26 -51.74 53.92
CA ILE A 238 -47.64 -53.07 53.43
C ILE A 238 -49.11 -53.39 53.77
N GLN A 239 -49.57 -53.01 54.98
CA GLN A 239 -50.97 -53.18 55.36
C GLN A 239 -51.90 -52.28 54.51
N ALA A 240 -51.51 -51.02 54.27
CA ALA A 240 -52.25 -50.07 53.46
C ALA A 240 -52.39 -50.55 52.00
N ILE A 241 -51.32 -51.11 51.41
CA ILE A 241 -51.36 -51.69 50.05
C ILE A 241 -52.30 -52.89 49.99
N ARG A 242 -52.27 -53.79 50.99
CA ARG A 242 -53.19 -54.94 51.05
C ARG A 242 -54.65 -54.49 51.13
N LEU A 243 -54.96 -53.50 51.97
CA LEU A 243 -56.29 -52.91 52.07
C LEU A 243 -56.73 -52.21 50.77
N ALA A 244 -55.84 -51.44 50.15
CA ALA A 244 -56.08 -50.78 48.87
C ALA A 244 -56.34 -51.80 47.76
N SER A 245 -55.62 -52.92 47.74
CA SER A 245 -55.83 -54.01 46.78
C SER A 245 -57.25 -54.55 46.83
N THR A 246 -57.76 -54.85 48.03
CA THR A 246 -59.12 -55.38 48.21
C THR A 246 -60.18 -54.33 47.88
N LYS A 247 -59.97 -53.07 48.27
CA LYS A 247 -60.93 -51.98 48.07
C LYS A 247 -61.03 -51.55 46.59
N LYS A 248 -59.89 -51.47 45.89
CA LYS A 248 -59.78 -51.01 44.50
C LYS A 248 -59.81 -52.17 43.49
N LYS A 249 -60.11 -53.40 43.93
CA LYS A 249 -60.16 -54.62 43.09
C LYS A 249 -58.88 -54.84 42.26
N MET A 250 -57.72 -54.51 42.81
CA MET A 250 -56.44 -54.67 42.11
C MET A 250 -56.03 -56.14 42.06
N THR A 251 -55.53 -56.60 40.91
CA THR A 251 -55.02 -57.97 40.71
C THR A 251 -53.58 -58.09 41.21
N LEU A 252 -53.39 -58.02 42.54
CA LEU A 252 -52.06 -58.13 43.16
C LEU A 252 -51.76 -59.55 43.59
N THR A 253 -50.59 -60.07 43.15
CA THR A 253 -50.09 -61.35 43.64
C THR A 253 -49.49 -61.18 45.05
N PRO A 254 -49.71 -62.11 45.98
CA PRO A 254 -49.11 -62.07 47.33
C PRO A 254 -47.58 -61.90 47.28
N GLU A 255 -46.94 -62.51 46.28
CA GLU A 255 -45.50 -62.44 46.03
C GLU A 255 -45.01 -61.00 45.75
N THR A 256 -45.81 -60.15 45.09
CA THR A 256 -45.42 -58.76 44.78
C THR A 256 -45.29 -57.94 46.06
N VAL A 257 -46.25 -58.10 46.98
CA VAL A 257 -46.26 -57.40 48.27
C VAL A 257 -45.14 -57.90 49.18
N GLU A 258 -44.87 -59.21 49.17
CA GLU A 258 -43.77 -59.80 49.93
C GLU A 258 -42.40 -59.34 49.43
N ASN A 259 -42.21 -59.27 48.11
CA ASN A 259 -40.97 -58.74 47.52
C ASN A 259 -40.74 -57.27 47.89
N LEU A 260 -41.79 -56.45 47.87
CA LEU A 260 -41.70 -55.06 48.34
C LEU A 260 -41.34 -54.98 49.83
N GLU A 261 -42.01 -55.78 50.68
CA GLU A 261 -41.73 -55.82 52.13
C GLU A 261 -40.27 -56.21 52.40
N ARG A 262 -39.75 -57.21 51.70
CA ARG A 262 -38.37 -57.69 51.84
C ARG A 262 -37.36 -56.59 51.52
N VAL A 263 -37.55 -55.87 50.40
CA VAL A 263 -36.63 -54.78 50.02
C VAL A 263 -36.72 -53.60 50.99
N LEU A 264 -37.92 -53.22 51.42
CA LEU A 264 -38.09 -52.13 52.38
C LEU A 264 -37.45 -52.46 53.75
N ARG A 265 -37.60 -53.69 54.25
CA ARG A 265 -36.94 -54.14 55.48
C ARG A 265 -35.42 -54.16 55.33
N GLN A 266 -34.90 -54.62 54.19
CA GLN A 266 -33.47 -54.59 53.90
C GLN A 266 -32.95 -53.14 53.89
N ALA A 267 -33.68 -52.22 53.26
CA ALA A 267 -33.36 -50.80 53.29
C ALA A 267 -33.34 -50.23 54.71
N ASP A 268 -34.30 -50.61 55.57
CA ASP A 268 -34.32 -50.20 56.98
C ASP A 268 -33.08 -50.73 57.74
N LEU A 269 -32.65 -51.97 57.49
CA LEU A 269 -31.42 -52.53 58.05
C LEU A 269 -30.16 -51.78 57.59
N VAL A 270 -30.11 -51.37 56.33
CA VAL A 270 -28.99 -50.55 55.80
C VAL A 270 -28.99 -49.16 56.43
N LYS A 271 -30.15 -48.50 56.50
CA LYS A 271 -30.29 -47.12 56.98
C LYS A 271 -30.05 -46.96 58.47
N PHE A 272 -30.54 -47.90 59.28
CA PHE A 272 -30.56 -47.80 60.74
C PHE A 272 -29.61 -48.77 61.44
N ALA A 273 -29.43 -49.99 60.91
CA ALA A 273 -28.57 -51.01 61.50
C ALA A 273 -27.17 -51.11 60.87
N LYS A 274 -26.85 -50.20 59.91
CA LYS A 274 -25.56 -50.17 59.18
C LYS A 274 -25.19 -51.51 58.51
N SER A 275 -26.20 -52.28 58.10
CA SER A 275 -26.00 -53.50 57.31
C SER A 275 -25.31 -53.17 55.98
N LYS A 276 -24.45 -54.07 55.51
CA LYS A 276 -23.73 -53.95 54.22
C LYS A 276 -24.09 -55.15 53.34
N PRO A 277 -25.13 -55.05 52.51
CA PRO A 277 -25.51 -56.09 51.57
C PRO A 277 -24.41 -56.25 50.52
N LEU A 278 -24.33 -57.44 49.94
CA LEU A 278 -23.42 -57.72 48.82
C LEU A 278 -23.97 -57.08 47.54
N GLU A 279 -23.10 -56.75 46.59
CA GLU A 279 -23.48 -56.02 45.37
C GLU A 279 -24.59 -56.72 44.56
N PHE A 280 -24.58 -58.06 44.52
CA PHE A 280 -25.64 -58.82 43.86
C PHE A 280 -27.01 -58.67 44.55
N GLU A 281 -27.04 -58.51 45.89
CA GLU A 281 -28.28 -58.30 46.65
C GLU A 281 -28.88 -56.93 46.35
N ILE A 282 -28.02 -55.91 46.21
CA ILE A 282 -28.42 -54.54 45.87
C ILE A 282 -29.06 -54.50 44.47
N THR A 283 -28.44 -55.15 43.49
CA THR A 283 -29.00 -55.27 42.13
C THR A 283 -30.30 -56.06 42.12
N GLU A 284 -30.38 -57.14 42.91
CA GLU A 284 -31.60 -57.95 43.02
C GLU A 284 -32.76 -57.14 43.62
N ASP A 285 -32.49 -56.36 44.67
CA ASP A 285 -33.46 -55.50 45.34
C ASP A 285 -33.99 -54.40 44.43
N ARG A 286 -33.13 -53.77 43.63
CA ARG A 286 -33.56 -52.79 42.60
C ARG A 286 -34.45 -53.44 41.55
N ASN A 287 -34.11 -54.64 41.09
CA ASN A 287 -34.92 -55.38 40.12
C ASN A 287 -36.26 -55.85 40.72
N LYS A 288 -36.33 -56.11 42.03
CA LYS A 288 -37.59 -56.37 42.74
C LYS A 288 -38.45 -55.11 42.76
N ILE A 289 -37.89 -53.94 43.11
CA ILE A 289 -38.63 -52.66 43.12
C ILE A 289 -39.16 -52.29 41.73
N GLN A 290 -38.35 -52.43 40.68
CA GLN A 290 -38.81 -52.18 39.32
C GLN A 290 -39.99 -53.10 38.94
N ARG A 291 -39.89 -54.40 39.25
CA ARG A 291 -40.97 -55.37 38.99
C ARG A 291 -42.23 -55.07 39.80
N VAL A 292 -42.08 -54.64 41.04
CA VAL A 292 -43.19 -54.22 41.90
C VAL A 292 -43.88 -53.01 41.29
N ILE A 293 -43.16 -51.96 40.90
CA ILE A 293 -43.73 -50.76 40.26
C ILE A 293 -44.51 -51.15 38.99
N LEU A 294 -43.92 -51.97 38.11
CA LEU A 294 -44.58 -52.42 36.89
C LEU A 294 -45.85 -53.25 37.17
N THR A 295 -45.80 -54.12 38.18
CA THR A 295 -46.93 -55.01 38.49
C THR A 295 -48.05 -54.25 39.20
N LEU A 296 -47.70 -53.29 40.08
CA LEU A 296 -48.66 -52.38 40.70
C LEU A 296 -49.36 -51.53 39.64
N ASP A 297 -48.64 -50.99 38.67
CA ASP A 297 -49.20 -50.16 37.58
C ASP A 297 -50.24 -50.93 36.77
N ASN A 298 -49.88 -52.15 36.34
CA ASN A 298 -50.77 -53.02 35.56
C ASN A 298 -51.97 -53.55 36.36
N ALA A 299 -51.90 -53.54 37.69
CA ALA A 299 -52.96 -54.04 38.58
C ALA A 299 -53.99 -52.97 38.94
N ILE A 300 -53.75 -51.68 38.62
CA ILE A 300 -54.73 -50.61 38.81
C ILE A 300 -55.76 -50.70 37.67
N PRO A 301 -57.06 -50.93 37.95
CA PRO A 301 -58.07 -50.93 36.91
C PRO A 301 -58.12 -49.56 36.23
N THR A 302 -57.83 -49.52 34.93
CA THR A 302 -58.01 -48.32 34.10
C THR A 302 -59.51 -48.12 33.88
N GLU A 303 -60.17 -47.31 34.71
CA GLU A 303 -61.41 -46.68 34.28
C GLU A 303 -61.04 -45.72 33.14
N VAL A 304 -61.62 -45.91 31.96
CA VAL A 304 -61.47 -45.01 30.81
C VAL A 304 -62.67 -44.06 30.81
N PRO A 305 -62.62 -42.88 31.45
CA PRO A 305 -63.55 -41.81 31.15
C PRO A 305 -63.00 -40.94 30.01
N ALA A 306 -63.89 -40.17 29.39
CA ALA A 306 -63.70 -39.29 28.23
C ALA A 306 -62.70 -38.12 28.42
N GLU A 307 -61.75 -38.23 29.36
CA GLU A 307 -60.76 -37.20 29.71
C GLU A 307 -59.47 -37.29 28.88
N GLU A 308 -59.20 -38.41 28.18
CA GLU A 308 -57.98 -38.57 27.36
C GLU A 308 -57.91 -37.61 26.16
N GLU A 309 -59.03 -37.32 25.48
CA GLU A 309 -59.05 -36.35 24.38
C GLU A 309 -58.76 -34.92 24.87
N ASP A 310 -59.35 -34.53 26.01
CA ASP A 310 -59.11 -33.22 26.63
C ASP A 310 -57.68 -33.09 27.17
N GLN A 311 -57.10 -34.16 27.70
CA GLN A 311 -55.70 -34.19 28.14
C GLN A 311 -54.72 -34.12 26.96
N LEU A 312 -54.96 -34.86 25.87
CA LEU A 312 -54.15 -34.79 24.65
C LEU A 312 -54.22 -33.40 23.98
N LEU A 313 -55.40 -32.77 23.96
CA LEU A 313 -55.59 -31.39 23.50
C LEU A 313 -54.82 -30.39 24.39
N ASN A 314 -54.88 -30.55 25.71
CA ASN A 314 -54.14 -29.72 26.66
C ASN A 314 -52.62 -29.88 26.53
N GLU A 315 -52.12 -31.10 26.28
CA GLU A 315 -50.71 -31.36 25.99
C GLU A 315 -50.27 -30.70 24.69
N ALA A 316 -51.05 -30.84 23.61
CA ALA A 316 -50.75 -30.23 22.32
C ALA A 316 -50.70 -28.69 22.42
N GLN A 317 -51.61 -28.09 23.20
CA GLN A 317 -51.61 -26.66 23.49
C GLN A 317 -50.36 -26.23 24.29
N ARG A 318 -49.97 -26.98 25.33
CA ARG A 318 -48.75 -26.72 26.10
C ARG A 318 -47.50 -26.82 25.23
N GLN A 319 -47.37 -27.85 24.40
CA GLN A 319 -46.23 -27.99 23.48
C GLN A 319 -46.16 -26.83 22.48
N LYS A 320 -47.31 -26.38 21.96
CA LYS A 320 -47.39 -25.20 21.09
C LYS A 320 -46.95 -23.93 21.82
N GLN A 321 -47.36 -23.75 23.07
CA GLN A 321 -46.91 -22.62 23.91
C GLN A 321 -45.40 -22.66 24.17
N ILE A 322 -44.83 -23.83 24.50
CA ILE A 322 -43.38 -24.01 24.69
C ILE A 322 -42.63 -23.66 23.40
N LYS A 323 -43.09 -24.16 22.24
CA LYS A 323 -42.49 -23.85 20.95
C LYS A 323 -42.53 -22.35 20.66
N LEU A 324 -43.65 -21.68 20.94
CA LEU A 324 -43.77 -20.22 20.80
C LEU A 324 -42.84 -19.46 21.75
N GLN A 325 -42.69 -19.91 23.00
CA GLN A 325 -41.75 -19.32 23.95
C GLN A 325 -40.29 -19.50 23.50
N LEU A 326 -39.92 -20.66 22.96
CA LEU A 326 -38.60 -20.93 22.40
C LEU A 326 -38.30 -20.04 21.20
N LEU A 327 -39.28 -19.84 20.31
CA LEU A 327 -39.18 -18.92 19.18
C LEU A 327 -39.01 -17.47 19.66
N LYS A 328 -39.80 -17.01 20.64
CA LYS A 328 -39.65 -15.67 21.25
C LYS A 328 -38.26 -15.49 21.86
N LYS A 329 -37.74 -16.49 22.60
CA LYS A 329 -36.39 -16.47 23.16
C LYS A 329 -35.31 -16.46 22.08
N ARG A 330 -35.49 -17.19 20.97
CA ARG A 330 -34.58 -17.16 19.80
C ARG A 330 -34.56 -15.78 19.15
N ASN A 331 -35.74 -15.22 18.84
CA ASN A 331 -35.84 -13.93 18.19
C ASN A 331 -35.30 -12.80 19.07
N LYS A 332 -35.53 -12.85 20.39
CA LYS A 332 -34.92 -11.91 21.35
C LYS A 332 -33.39 -11.99 21.34
N ARG A 333 -32.81 -13.20 21.30
CA ARG A 333 -31.35 -13.40 21.18
C ARG A 333 -30.79 -12.80 19.90
N ILE A 334 -31.45 -13.05 18.76
CA ILE A 334 -31.06 -12.49 17.46
C ILE A 334 -31.17 -10.97 17.49
N ALA A 335 -32.28 -10.42 17.99
CA ALA A 335 -32.49 -8.98 18.08
C ALA A 335 -31.43 -8.27 18.94
N ILE A 336 -31.04 -8.87 20.07
CA ILE A 336 -29.95 -8.33 20.91
C ILE A 336 -28.63 -8.34 20.14
N ALA A 337 -28.26 -9.47 19.52
CA ALA A 337 -27.00 -9.58 18.78
C ALA A 337 -26.94 -8.61 17.59
N VAL A 338 -28.01 -8.52 16.80
CA VAL A 338 -28.15 -7.58 15.68
C VAL A 338 -28.09 -6.13 16.18
N GLY A 339 -28.79 -5.82 17.28
CA GLY A 339 -28.76 -4.51 17.91
C GLY A 339 -27.35 -4.11 18.38
N THR A 340 -26.58 -5.03 18.94
CA THR A 340 -25.18 -4.78 19.34
C THR A 340 -24.29 -4.50 18.13
N VAL A 341 -24.42 -5.27 17.06
CA VAL A 341 -23.65 -5.05 15.81
C VAL A 341 -23.96 -3.69 15.21
N LEU A 342 -25.26 -3.35 15.09
CA LEU A 342 -25.70 -2.03 14.59
C LEU A 342 -25.16 -0.90 15.46
N PHE A 343 -25.26 -1.03 16.79
CA PHE A 343 -24.74 -0.04 17.72
C PHE A 343 -23.23 0.18 17.56
N LEU A 344 -22.44 -0.90 17.50
CA LEU A 344 -20.99 -0.82 17.31
C LEU A 344 -20.63 -0.18 15.97
N PHE A 345 -21.33 -0.53 14.90
CA PHE A 345 -21.12 0.07 13.59
C PHE A 345 -21.39 1.58 13.60
N ILE A 346 -22.52 1.99 14.18
CA ILE A 346 -22.89 3.42 14.31
C ILE A 346 -21.88 4.16 15.19
N ALA A 347 -21.52 3.61 16.34
CA ALA A 347 -20.55 4.22 17.27
C ALA A 347 -19.17 4.40 16.62
N THR A 348 -18.70 3.38 15.90
CA THR A 348 -17.40 3.43 15.19
C THR A 348 -17.44 4.48 14.09
N THR A 349 -18.52 4.52 13.30
CA THR A 349 -18.68 5.52 12.24
C THR A 349 -18.75 6.93 12.81
N ALA A 350 -19.51 7.14 13.89
CA ALA A 350 -19.61 8.43 14.57
C ALA A 350 -18.26 8.90 15.15
N PHE A 351 -17.46 7.98 15.70
CA PHE A 351 -16.11 8.26 16.19
C PHE A 351 -15.20 8.77 15.06
N PHE A 352 -15.18 8.12 13.90
CA PHE A 352 -14.38 8.58 12.75
C PHE A 352 -14.88 9.92 12.20
N ILE A 353 -16.20 10.15 12.14
CA ILE A 353 -16.75 11.45 11.73
C ILE A 353 -16.32 12.55 12.70
N ALA A 354 -16.38 12.31 14.02
CA ALA A 354 -16.02 13.30 15.03
C ALA A 354 -14.52 13.64 15.06
N THR A 355 -13.65 12.66 14.78
CA THR A 355 -12.19 12.83 14.87
C THR A 355 -11.53 13.22 13.56
N LYS A 356 -12.03 12.73 12.41
CA LYS A 356 -11.44 12.93 11.08
C LYS A 356 -12.33 13.72 10.12
N GLY A 357 -13.58 13.99 10.51
CA GLY A 357 -14.56 14.71 9.70
C GLY A 357 -15.34 13.82 8.74
N PHE A 358 -16.51 14.30 8.31
CA PHE A 358 -17.41 13.58 7.41
C PHE A 358 -16.77 13.29 6.03
N LYS A 359 -16.05 14.28 5.47
CA LYS A 359 -15.37 14.14 4.16
C LYS A 359 -14.40 12.95 4.17
N TYR A 360 -13.58 12.84 5.20
CA TYR A 360 -12.65 11.71 5.35
C TYR A 360 -13.38 10.35 5.36
N VAL A 361 -14.45 10.21 6.13
CA VAL A 361 -15.19 8.94 6.21
C VAL A 361 -15.83 8.58 4.86
N LYS A 362 -16.45 9.55 4.19
CA LYS A 362 -17.04 9.37 2.86
C LYS A 362 -15.96 8.93 1.85
N ASP A 363 -14.85 9.65 1.79
CA ASP A 363 -13.79 9.43 0.79
C ASP A 363 -13.06 8.10 0.99
N ASN A 364 -12.95 7.60 2.24
CA ASN A 364 -12.36 6.28 2.52
C ASN A 364 -13.34 5.12 2.29
N LEU A 365 -14.63 5.32 2.53
CA LEU A 365 -15.63 4.24 2.44
C LEU A 365 -16.15 4.05 1.01
N ILE A 366 -16.39 5.15 0.29
CA ILE A 366 -16.92 5.16 -1.07
C ILE A 366 -15.80 5.28 -2.12
N GLY A 367 -14.62 5.76 -1.70
CA GLY A 367 -13.50 6.06 -2.58
C GLY A 367 -13.54 7.50 -3.12
N HIS A 368 -12.37 8.02 -3.48
CA HIS A 368 -12.23 9.31 -4.17
C HIS A 368 -11.15 9.20 -5.26
N PRO A 369 -11.46 9.44 -6.55
CA PRO A 369 -10.52 9.18 -7.65
C PRO A 369 -9.17 9.87 -7.51
N SER A 370 -9.15 11.16 -7.17
CA SER A 370 -7.91 11.91 -6.97
C SER A 370 -7.14 11.50 -5.71
N LYS A 371 -7.81 10.96 -4.69
CA LYS A 371 -7.13 10.47 -3.50
C LYS A 371 -6.30 9.23 -3.82
N GLU A 372 -6.87 8.30 -4.60
CA GLU A 372 -6.16 7.11 -5.07
C GLU A 372 -4.93 7.46 -5.93
N LEU A 373 -5.02 8.51 -6.75
CA LEU A 373 -3.88 9.00 -7.53
C LEU A 373 -2.79 9.63 -6.65
N LEU A 374 -3.19 10.38 -5.62
CA LEU A 374 -2.26 11.02 -4.70
C LEU A 374 -1.48 10.02 -3.85
N GLU A 375 -2.20 9.05 -3.25
CA GLU A 375 -1.65 8.02 -2.35
C GLU A 375 -0.95 6.87 -3.10
N GLY A 376 -1.22 6.72 -4.41
CA GLY A 376 -0.60 5.72 -5.25
C GLY A 376 0.88 5.97 -5.54
N GLU A 377 1.47 5.11 -6.38
CA GLU A 377 2.86 5.24 -6.79
C GLU A 377 3.06 6.34 -7.82
N TRP A 378 4.15 7.10 -7.64
CA TRP A 378 4.53 8.19 -8.52
C TRP A 378 5.72 7.79 -9.38
N VAL A 379 5.68 8.19 -10.65
CA VAL A 379 6.72 7.88 -11.61
C VAL A 379 7.39 9.16 -12.09
N LYS A 380 8.72 9.20 -11.97
CA LYS A 380 9.54 10.25 -12.56
C LYS A 380 9.94 9.87 -13.97
N SER A 381 9.53 10.66 -14.94
CA SER A 381 9.75 10.38 -16.36
C SER A 381 10.24 11.62 -17.09
N GLU A 382 10.93 11.40 -18.21
CA GLU A 382 11.35 12.44 -19.15
C GLU A 382 10.52 12.33 -20.44
N TYR A 383 9.93 13.45 -20.88
CA TYR A 383 9.05 13.50 -22.05
C TYR A 383 9.48 14.60 -23.02
N GLY A 384 9.38 14.32 -24.32
CA GLY A 384 9.59 15.35 -25.35
C GLY A 384 11.05 15.56 -25.76
N ASN A 385 11.26 16.51 -26.67
CA ASN A 385 12.59 16.99 -27.09
C ASN A 385 12.51 18.50 -27.42
N PRO A 386 13.12 19.40 -26.61
CA PRO A 386 13.96 19.13 -25.43
C PRO A 386 13.18 18.48 -24.29
N GLY A 387 13.82 17.57 -23.55
CA GLY A 387 13.15 16.75 -22.52
C GLY A 387 12.65 17.55 -21.32
N ILE A 388 11.40 17.28 -20.92
CA ILE A 388 10.77 17.74 -19.69
C ILE A 388 10.76 16.58 -18.69
N VAL A 389 11.45 16.75 -17.56
CA VAL A 389 11.43 15.81 -16.45
C VAL A 389 10.29 16.21 -15.51
N ILE A 390 9.41 15.27 -15.21
CA ILE A 390 8.23 15.50 -14.37
C ILE A 390 7.86 14.22 -13.61
N GLU A 391 7.38 14.37 -12.37
CA GLU A 391 6.80 13.29 -11.58
C GLU A 391 5.27 13.32 -11.72
N THR A 392 4.67 12.21 -12.08
CA THR A 392 3.22 12.09 -12.26
C THR A 392 2.66 10.83 -11.57
N PRO A 393 1.38 10.83 -11.15
CA PRO A 393 0.76 9.68 -10.48
C PRO A 393 0.57 8.48 -11.43
N LYS A 394 0.65 8.70 -12.75
CA LYS A 394 0.65 7.67 -13.78
C LYS A 394 1.56 8.09 -14.94
N VAL A 395 2.10 7.11 -15.65
CA VAL A 395 2.91 7.34 -16.85
C VAL A 395 2.07 8.00 -17.94
N LEU A 396 2.58 9.09 -18.52
CA LEU A 396 1.91 9.80 -19.61
C LEU A 396 2.11 9.02 -20.92
N LYS A 397 1.01 8.80 -21.64
CA LYS A 397 1.00 8.04 -22.90
C LYS A 397 1.10 9.00 -24.08
N ARG A 398 1.90 8.63 -25.07
CA ARG A 398 2.02 9.41 -26.31
C ARG A 398 0.68 9.47 -27.04
N MET A 399 0.27 10.66 -27.45
CA MET A 399 -0.89 10.91 -28.29
C MET A 399 -0.50 11.44 -29.65
N ASP A 400 -1.39 11.23 -30.62
CA ASP A 400 -1.28 11.83 -31.93
C ASP A 400 -1.78 13.28 -31.89
N ALA A 401 -0.87 14.23 -32.12
CA ALA A 401 -1.16 15.66 -32.13
C ALA A 401 -2.20 16.05 -33.20
N LEU A 402 -2.33 15.26 -34.28
CA LEU A 402 -3.30 15.48 -35.36
C LEU A 402 -4.77 15.43 -34.89
N LYS A 403 -5.03 14.76 -33.77
CA LYS A 403 -6.39 14.60 -33.21
C LYS A 403 -6.77 15.73 -32.25
N VAL A 404 -5.82 16.59 -31.91
CA VAL A 404 -5.92 17.53 -30.78
C VAL A 404 -5.80 18.98 -31.25
N LEU A 405 -4.94 19.25 -32.23
CA LEU A 405 -4.70 20.60 -32.72
C LEU A 405 -5.60 21.00 -33.91
N PRO A 406 -6.02 22.28 -34.00
CA PRO A 406 -6.61 22.85 -35.20
C PRO A 406 -5.64 22.77 -36.40
N LYS A 407 -6.20 22.62 -37.62
CA LYS A 407 -5.41 22.49 -38.86
C LYS A 407 -4.49 23.70 -39.12
N GLU A 408 -4.92 24.88 -38.73
CA GLU A 408 -4.16 26.13 -38.87
C GLU A 408 -2.92 26.14 -37.98
N THR A 409 -3.04 25.68 -36.72
CA THR A 409 -1.92 25.57 -35.77
C THR A 409 -0.89 24.54 -36.25
N MET A 410 -1.35 23.42 -36.82
CA MET A 410 -0.47 22.39 -37.39
C MET A 410 0.39 22.92 -38.55
N ALA A 411 -0.09 23.90 -39.32
CA ALA A 411 0.66 24.45 -40.45
C ALA A 411 1.96 25.16 -40.01
N LEU A 412 1.98 25.69 -38.78
CA LEU A 412 3.10 26.46 -38.21
C LEU A 412 4.14 25.58 -37.50
N ILE A 413 3.74 24.39 -37.08
CA ILE A 413 4.56 23.46 -36.29
C ILE A 413 5.34 22.53 -37.21
N LYS A 414 6.66 22.43 -36.99
CA LYS A 414 7.56 21.49 -37.69
C LYS A 414 7.51 20.12 -37.06
N GLU A 415 7.58 20.05 -35.73
CA GLU A 415 7.53 18.82 -34.96
C GLU A 415 6.78 19.09 -33.65
N MET A 416 5.92 18.16 -33.24
CA MET A 416 5.28 18.18 -31.93
C MET A 416 5.22 16.77 -31.35
N GLN A 417 5.47 16.69 -30.05
CA GLN A 417 5.29 15.50 -29.25
C GLN A 417 4.30 15.83 -28.14
N LEU A 418 3.31 14.94 -27.94
CA LEU A 418 2.22 15.12 -26.99
C LEU A 418 2.09 13.86 -26.13
N PHE A 419 2.05 14.03 -24.82
CA PHE A 419 1.91 12.96 -23.85
C PHE A 419 0.81 13.31 -22.87
N THR A 420 -0.09 12.37 -22.58
CA THR A 420 -1.26 12.64 -21.73
C THR A 420 -1.49 11.56 -20.68
N TYR A 421 -2.16 11.96 -19.61
CA TYR A 421 -2.92 11.09 -18.73
C TYR A 421 -4.31 11.69 -18.48
N GLY A 422 -5.34 10.87 -18.57
CA GLY A 422 -6.74 11.29 -18.38
C GLY A 422 -7.35 11.95 -19.63
N SER A 423 -8.39 12.75 -19.40
CA SER A 423 -9.06 13.56 -20.43
C SER A 423 -9.61 14.84 -19.79
N MET A 424 -9.87 15.89 -20.58
CA MET A 424 -10.41 17.15 -20.04
C MET A 424 -11.78 17.01 -19.37
N VAL A 425 -12.56 15.98 -19.74
CA VAL A 425 -13.87 15.67 -19.13
C VAL A 425 -13.75 14.67 -17.98
N GLY A 426 -12.54 14.20 -17.66
CA GLY A 426 -12.27 13.29 -16.56
C GLY A 426 -11.94 14.01 -15.26
N ASN A 427 -11.76 13.24 -14.18
CA ASN A 427 -11.50 13.78 -12.82
C ASN A 427 -10.14 14.47 -12.70
N PHE A 428 -9.14 14.00 -13.45
CA PHE A 428 -7.79 14.53 -13.45
C PHE A 428 -7.15 14.35 -14.83
N TYR A 429 -6.51 15.41 -15.33
CA TYR A 429 -5.92 15.48 -16.66
C TYR A 429 -4.54 16.13 -16.58
N VAL A 430 -3.54 15.48 -17.17
CA VAL A 430 -2.18 16.03 -17.30
C VAL A 430 -1.71 15.86 -18.72
N THR A 431 -1.15 16.91 -19.28
CA THR A 431 -0.60 16.91 -20.62
C THR A 431 0.75 17.55 -20.65
N VAL A 432 1.70 16.90 -21.33
CA VAL A 432 3.02 17.42 -21.61
C VAL A 432 3.19 17.49 -23.11
N SER A 433 3.59 18.65 -23.63
CA SER A 433 3.90 18.79 -25.04
C SER A 433 5.18 19.59 -25.29
N THR A 434 5.90 19.20 -26.33
CA THR A 434 7.08 19.91 -26.83
C THR A 434 6.90 20.14 -28.32
N SER A 435 7.14 21.36 -28.78
CA SER A 435 6.95 21.73 -30.18
C SER A 435 8.11 22.55 -30.72
N LYS A 436 8.45 22.35 -31.99
CA LYS A 436 9.39 23.18 -32.76
C LYS A 436 8.65 23.79 -33.93
N PHE A 437 8.86 25.08 -34.19
CA PHE A 437 8.19 25.80 -35.27
C PHE A 437 8.95 25.69 -36.58
N LYS A 438 8.25 25.79 -37.73
CA LYS A 438 8.89 25.72 -39.06
C LYS A 438 9.78 26.93 -39.32
N THR A 439 9.35 28.09 -38.85
CA THR A 439 10.09 29.35 -38.93
C THR A 439 10.66 29.68 -37.55
N PRO A 440 11.99 29.84 -37.43
CA PRO A 440 12.63 30.37 -36.23
C PRO A 440 12.07 31.74 -35.87
N THR A 441 11.31 31.81 -34.79
CA THR A 441 10.75 33.07 -34.25
C THR A 441 11.01 33.13 -32.76
N ASP A 442 11.32 34.31 -32.23
CA ASP A 442 11.37 34.49 -30.77
C ASP A 442 9.95 34.30 -30.20
N ILE A 443 9.82 33.37 -29.26
CA ILE A 443 8.54 32.97 -28.69
C ILE A 443 8.22 33.94 -27.55
N ASP A 444 7.10 34.63 -27.70
CA ASP A 444 6.46 35.40 -26.63
C ASP A 444 5.58 34.44 -25.81
N LEU A 445 5.99 34.16 -24.57
CA LEU A 445 5.31 33.19 -23.71
C LEU A 445 3.90 33.64 -23.30
N ALA A 446 3.64 34.95 -23.22
CA ALA A 446 2.30 35.47 -22.91
C ALA A 446 1.35 35.23 -24.09
N LYS A 447 1.81 35.49 -25.32
CA LYS A 447 1.04 35.17 -26.53
C LYS A 447 0.88 33.65 -26.73
N ALA A 448 1.89 32.87 -26.36
CA ALA A 448 1.79 31.42 -26.38
C ALA A 448 0.70 30.92 -25.41
N LEU A 449 0.61 31.51 -24.21
CA LEU A 449 -0.46 31.23 -23.24
C LEU A 449 -1.84 31.50 -23.84
N GLU A 450 -2.06 32.68 -24.44
CA GLU A 450 -3.32 33.00 -25.13
C GLU A 450 -3.65 31.98 -26.23
N GLY A 451 -2.65 31.54 -26.98
CA GLY A 451 -2.79 30.49 -28.01
C GLY A 451 -3.24 29.15 -27.41
N SER A 452 -2.64 28.73 -26.30
CA SER A 452 -3.01 27.50 -25.59
C SER A 452 -4.44 27.56 -25.05
N LEU A 453 -4.89 28.72 -24.54
CA LEU A 453 -6.27 28.92 -24.10
C LEU A 453 -7.26 28.79 -25.26
N LYS A 454 -6.96 29.33 -26.44
CA LYS A 454 -7.81 29.15 -27.64
C LYS A 454 -7.92 27.68 -28.07
N VAL A 455 -6.86 26.90 -27.91
CA VAL A 455 -6.91 25.44 -28.16
C VAL A 455 -7.85 24.75 -27.17
N ILE A 456 -7.81 25.15 -25.89
CA ILE A 456 -8.73 24.64 -24.86
C ILE A 456 -10.18 25.01 -25.19
N GLU A 457 -10.44 26.25 -25.62
CA GLU A 457 -11.77 26.68 -26.08
C GLU A 457 -12.28 25.83 -27.25
N ALA A 458 -11.43 25.60 -28.25
CA ALA A 458 -11.76 24.74 -29.39
C ALA A 458 -12.06 23.29 -29.01
N GLN A 459 -11.58 22.84 -27.85
CA GLN A 459 -11.81 21.50 -27.31
C GLN A 459 -12.95 21.44 -26.27
N GLY A 460 -13.72 22.52 -26.11
CA GLY A 460 -14.92 22.55 -25.27
C GLY A 460 -14.76 23.24 -23.91
N GLY A 461 -13.63 23.89 -23.65
CA GLY A 461 -13.49 24.81 -22.52
C GLY A 461 -14.32 26.08 -22.72
N GLN A 462 -15.04 26.50 -21.69
CA GLN A 462 -15.91 27.68 -21.70
C GLN A 462 -15.68 28.52 -20.45
N ASN A 463 -16.05 29.80 -20.49
CA ASN A 463 -15.94 30.71 -19.34
C ASN A 463 -14.55 30.70 -18.70
N ILE A 464 -13.50 30.68 -19.52
CA ILE A 464 -12.12 30.56 -19.06
C ILE A 464 -11.70 31.87 -18.37
N ILE A 465 -11.38 31.77 -17.08
CA ILE A 465 -10.77 32.83 -16.29
C ILE A 465 -9.30 32.48 -16.16
N VAL A 466 -8.41 33.43 -16.47
CA VAL A 466 -6.96 33.22 -16.40
C VAL A 466 -6.31 34.31 -15.53
N LYS A 467 -5.37 33.87 -14.70
CA LYS A 467 -4.35 34.69 -14.05
C LYS A 467 -2.99 34.23 -14.55
N GLN A 468 -2.08 35.17 -14.69
CA GLN A 468 -0.73 34.93 -15.16
C GLN A 468 0.28 35.32 -14.09
N GLU A 469 1.31 34.50 -13.91
CA GLU A 469 2.47 34.82 -13.08
C GLU A 469 3.75 34.25 -13.69
N ASP A 470 4.90 34.81 -13.29
CA ASP A 470 6.20 34.27 -13.68
C ASP A 470 6.45 32.95 -12.94
N PHE A 471 7.10 32.01 -13.62
CA PHE A 471 7.47 30.72 -13.05
C PHE A 471 8.96 30.45 -13.24
N GLN A 472 9.59 29.81 -12.26
CA GLN A 472 10.99 29.42 -12.34
C GLN A 472 11.16 27.99 -11.82
N THR A 473 11.85 27.14 -12.60
CA THR A 473 12.21 25.79 -12.14
C THR A 473 13.34 25.84 -11.10
N SER A 474 13.61 24.75 -10.38
CA SER A 474 14.70 24.70 -9.40
C SER A 474 16.07 24.88 -10.05
N ALA A 475 16.22 24.48 -11.32
CA ALA A 475 17.42 24.75 -12.13
C ALA A 475 17.53 26.21 -12.64
N GLY A 476 16.56 27.07 -12.29
CA GLY A 476 16.57 28.50 -12.58
C GLY A 476 16.01 28.89 -13.94
N ILE A 477 15.34 27.96 -14.66
CA ILE A 477 14.80 28.23 -15.99
C ILE A 477 13.49 29.00 -15.87
N GLN A 478 13.42 30.15 -16.54
CA GLN A 478 12.24 31.03 -16.53
C GLN A 478 11.17 30.55 -17.49
N GLY A 479 9.92 30.64 -17.06
CA GLY A 479 8.72 30.36 -17.81
C GLY A 479 7.54 31.22 -17.35
N VAL A 480 6.38 30.98 -17.93
CA VAL A 480 5.12 31.64 -17.54
C VAL A 480 4.15 30.59 -17.05
N LYS A 481 3.47 30.87 -15.93
CA LYS A 481 2.35 30.08 -15.44
C LYS A 481 1.03 30.81 -15.68
N GLY A 482 0.11 30.16 -16.37
CA GLY A 482 -1.28 30.57 -16.48
C GLY A 482 -2.16 29.64 -15.65
N TYR A 483 -3.03 30.17 -14.80
CA TYR A 483 -3.90 29.35 -13.97
C TYR A 483 -5.25 30.02 -13.75
N GLY A 484 -6.26 29.22 -13.44
CA GLY A 484 -7.58 29.74 -13.13
C GLY A 484 -8.66 28.68 -13.26
N THR A 485 -9.87 29.13 -13.52
CA THR A 485 -11.05 28.27 -13.59
C THR A 485 -11.67 28.32 -14.97
N MET A 486 -12.29 27.22 -15.37
CA MET A 486 -13.08 27.12 -16.59
C MET A 486 -14.27 26.20 -16.35
N THR A 487 -15.19 26.19 -17.31
CA THR A 487 -16.24 25.17 -17.40
C THR A 487 -15.91 24.24 -18.55
N VAL A 488 -15.85 22.92 -18.29
CA VAL A 488 -15.66 21.92 -19.33
C VAL A 488 -17.00 21.26 -19.62
N PHE A 489 -17.44 21.33 -20.88
CA PHE A 489 -18.66 20.64 -21.32
C PHE A 489 -18.32 19.23 -21.79
N ASN A 490 -18.98 18.23 -21.21
CA ASN A 490 -18.89 16.85 -21.66
C ASN A 490 -19.99 16.55 -22.70
N PRO A 491 -19.61 16.30 -23.97
CA PRO A 491 -20.59 16.07 -25.04
C PRO A 491 -21.31 14.73 -24.93
N VAL A 492 -20.79 13.78 -24.15
CA VAL A 492 -21.35 12.42 -24.03
C VAL A 492 -22.53 12.38 -23.07
N ASP A 493 -22.37 12.95 -21.88
CA ASP A 493 -23.41 12.99 -20.85
C ASP A 493 -24.17 14.33 -20.81
N LYS A 494 -23.75 15.32 -21.62
CA LYS A 494 -24.31 16.67 -21.72
C LYS A 494 -24.24 17.45 -20.40
N THR A 495 -23.24 17.17 -19.58
CA THR A 495 -23.00 17.87 -18.31
C THR A 495 -21.86 18.89 -18.43
N SER A 496 -21.90 19.91 -17.58
CA SER A 496 -20.83 20.92 -17.48
C SER A 496 -20.24 20.87 -16.09
N THR A 497 -18.92 20.72 -16.01
CA THR A 497 -18.18 20.66 -14.74
C THR A 497 -17.28 21.88 -14.63
N LYS A 498 -17.24 22.49 -13.45
CA LYS A 498 -16.24 23.54 -13.17
C LYS A 498 -14.90 22.88 -12.90
N ALA A 499 -13.88 23.32 -13.63
CA ALA A 499 -12.53 22.80 -13.56
C ALA A 499 -11.56 23.91 -13.16
N TYR A 500 -10.56 23.54 -12.38
CA TYR A 500 -9.36 24.33 -12.16
C TYR A 500 -8.26 23.81 -13.08
N TYR A 501 -7.46 24.72 -13.64
CA TYR A 501 -6.35 24.36 -14.52
C TYR A 501 -5.11 25.19 -14.22
N GLU A 502 -3.96 24.58 -14.52
CA GLU A 502 -2.66 25.22 -14.52
C GLU A 502 -1.91 24.88 -15.81
N LEU A 503 -1.30 25.88 -16.41
CA LEU A 503 -0.51 25.82 -17.63
C LEU A 503 0.88 26.38 -17.33
N LEU A 504 1.92 25.58 -17.56
CA LEU A 504 3.30 26.04 -17.55
C LEU A 504 3.82 26.09 -18.97
N LEU A 505 4.47 27.19 -19.31
CA LEU A 505 5.05 27.44 -20.64
C LEU A 505 6.51 27.85 -20.48
N PHE A 506 7.36 27.19 -21.26
CA PHE A 506 8.79 27.48 -21.32
C PHE A 506 9.23 27.58 -22.77
N LYS A 507 10.31 28.33 -23.01
CA LYS A 507 10.94 28.43 -24.33
C LYS A 507 12.40 28.01 -24.27
N GLN A 508 12.80 27.14 -25.19
CA GLN A 508 14.20 26.71 -25.36
C GLN A 508 14.42 26.18 -26.77
N ASP A 509 15.62 26.40 -27.34
CA ASP A 509 16.01 25.90 -28.67
C ASP A 509 14.97 26.24 -29.77
N GLN A 510 14.43 27.47 -29.72
CA GLN A 510 13.38 27.95 -30.63
C GLN A 510 12.09 27.08 -30.62
N GLY A 511 11.90 26.27 -29.57
CA GLY A 511 10.73 25.45 -29.31
C GLY A 511 9.94 25.92 -28.09
N LEU A 512 8.70 25.47 -28.03
CA LEU A 512 7.78 25.70 -26.92
C LEU A 512 7.54 24.39 -26.17
N GLN A 513 7.75 24.41 -24.86
CA GLN A 513 7.37 23.34 -23.94
C GLN A 513 6.15 23.78 -23.13
N GLN A 514 5.13 22.93 -23.08
CA GLN A 514 3.90 23.20 -22.37
C GLN A 514 3.54 22.03 -21.46
N ILE A 515 3.15 22.33 -20.23
CA ILE A 515 2.56 21.38 -19.29
C ILE A 515 1.19 21.92 -18.92
N MET A 516 0.15 21.10 -19.03
CA MET A 516 -1.21 21.43 -18.61
C MET A 516 -1.67 20.43 -17.57
N ILE A 517 -2.24 20.93 -16.47
CA ILE A 517 -2.89 20.14 -15.44
C ILE A 517 -4.32 20.67 -15.32
N LEU A 518 -5.31 19.78 -15.27
CA LEU A 518 -6.71 20.14 -15.12
C LEU A 518 -7.42 19.12 -14.23
N HIS A 519 -8.25 19.61 -13.32
CA HIS A 519 -9.07 18.79 -12.43
C HIS A 519 -10.31 19.54 -11.97
N GLU A 520 -11.23 18.87 -11.28
CA GLU A 520 -12.45 19.49 -10.75
C GLU A 520 -12.12 20.62 -9.76
N GLU A 521 -12.87 21.73 -9.85
CA GLU A 521 -12.73 22.86 -8.93
C GLU A 521 -13.15 22.46 -7.50
N GLY A 522 -12.27 22.69 -6.53
CA GLY A 522 -12.53 22.37 -5.10
C GLY A 522 -12.06 20.97 -4.67
N ASP A 523 -11.51 20.17 -5.58
CA ASP A 523 -10.85 18.91 -5.22
C ASP A 523 -9.49 19.17 -4.55
N THR A 524 -9.48 19.01 -3.23
CA THR A 524 -8.28 19.21 -2.41
C THR A 524 -7.17 18.21 -2.71
N TYR A 525 -7.49 16.95 -3.03
CA TYR A 525 -6.45 15.96 -3.34
C TYR A 525 -5.83 16.25 -4.69
N ALA A 526 -6.63 16.66 -5.68
CA ALA A 526 -6.11 17.07 -6.98
C ALA A 526 -5.21 18.31 -6.88
N ASN A 527 -5.52 19.28 -6.02
CA ASN A 527 -4.62 20.41 -5.73
C ASN A 527 -3.26 19.95 -5.20
N ASP A 528 -3.23 18.96 -4.31
CA ASP A 528 -1.99 18.40 -3.78
C ASP A 528 -1.19 17.66 -4.86
N ILE A 529 -1.87 16.91 -5.75
CA ILE A 529 -1.23 16.28 -6.92
C ILE A 529 -0.63 17.36 -7.82
N THR A 530 -1.40 18.40 -8.17
CA THR A 530 -0.96 19.52 -9.00
C THR A 530 0.28 20.18 -8.40
N THR A 531 0.26 20.49 -7.11
CA THR A 531 1.40 21.09 -6.40
C THR A 531 2.65 20.22 -6.49
N ARG A 532 2.50 18.90 -6.26
CA ARG A 532 3.62 17.95 -6.35
C ARG A 532 4.16 17.85 -7.77
N ILE A 533 3.30 17.81 -8.78
CA ILE A 533 3.70 17.82 -10.19
C ILE A 533 4.51 19.09 -10.49
N LEU A 534 3.98 20.27 -10.17
CA LEU A 534 4.65 21.56 -10.45
C LEU A 534 6.02 21.66 -9.81
N ASN A 535 6.16 21.21 -8.56
CA ASN A 535 7.43 21.21 -7.83
C ASN A 535 8.47 20.23 -8.40
N SER A 536 8.04 19.27 -9.23
CA SER A 536 8.92 18.27 -9.86
C SER A 536 9.40 18.67 -11.26
N VAL A 537 8.82 19.71 -11.86
CA VAL A 537 9.08 20.11 -13.24
C VAL A 537 10.51 20.62 -13.40
N GLU A 538 11.27 19.95 -14.25
CA GLU A 538 12.59 20.40 -14.68
C GLU A 538 12.77 20.24 -16.18
N LEU A 539 13.57 21.13 -16.78
CA LEU A 539 13.89 21.07 -18.20
C LEU A 539 15.34 20.67 -18.41
N ARG A 540 15.57 19.72 -19.32
CA ARG A 540 16.93 19.42 -19.78
C ARG A 540 17.44 20.59 -20.60
N LYS A 541 18.65 21.06 -20.28
CA LYS A 541 19.32 22.03 -21.14
C LYS A 541 19.53 21.39 -22.51
N ALA A 542 18.98 22.02 -23.56
CA ALA A 542 19.27 21.67 -24.93
C ALA A 542 20.79 21.64 -25.11
N SER A 543 21.31 20.48 -25.53
CA SER A 543 22.70 20.35 -25.95
C SER A 543 22.90 21.19 -27.21
N ASN A 544 23.74 22.23 -27.10
CA ASN A 544 24.16 23.07 -28.22
C ASN A 544 24.83 22.26 -29.32
#